data_AF-A0A2H3DUU4-F1
#
_entry.id   AF-A0A2H3DUU4-F1
#
_cell.length_a   1.000
_cell.length_b   1.000
_cell.length_c   1.000
_cell.angle_alpha   90.00
_cell.angle_beta   90.00
_cell.angle_gamma   90.00
#
_symmetry.space_group_name_H-M   'P 1'
#
loop_
_entity.id
_entity.type
_entity.pdbx_description
1 polymer ?
#
loop_
_entity_poly.entity_id
_entity_poly.type
_entity_poly.pdbx_seq_one_letter_code
_entity_poly.pdbx_strand_id
1 'polypeptide(L)'
;MFSEDAKSKSDIRYPCTRLQGGFVMDSATAIDWASRIRGRKLTMEHIILVWQTIEEKVQKFGSRFSFVDPVPYAEFMIVTRRLTFRSGYVDMDPKEIPRFHEGEKERIARELLKDEGLGHLEFSTRLD
;
A
#
# COMPACT_ATOMS: atom_id res chain seq x y z
N MET A 1 -15.90 49.85 -2.21
CA MET A 1 -15.48 49.06 -3.38
C MET A 1 -14.11 48.49 -3.03
N PHE A 2 -14.09 47.31 -2.42
CA PHE A 2 -12.84 46.66 -2.01
C PHE A 2 -12.51 45.63 -3.10
N SER A 3 -11.41 45.84 -3.81
CA SER A 3 -10.86 44.86 -4.74
C SER A 3 -10.37 43.65 -3.95
N GLU A 4 -11.03 42.51 -4.14
CA GLU A 4 -10.51 41.20 -3.78
C GLU A 4 -9.54 40.72 -4.87
N ASP A 5 -8.31 41.23 -4.85
CA ASP A 5 -7.21 40.52 -5.50
C ASP A 5 -6.69 39.45 -4.54
N ALA A 6 -7.45 38.36 -4.46
CA ALA A 6 -7.01 37.12 -3.84
C ALA A 6 -5.85 36.55 -4.65
N LYS A 7 -4.62 36.84 -4.23
CA LYS A 7 -3.40 36.16 -4.68
C LYS A 7 -3.65 34.65 -4.66
N SER A 8 -3.65 34.07 -5.86
CA SER A 8 -3.65 32.62 -6.11
C SER A 8 -2.71 31.92 -5.11
N LYS A 9 -3.29 31.02 -4.31
CA LYS A 9 -2.53 30.09 -3.47
C LYS A 9 -1.58 29.35 -4.39
N SER A 10 -0.29 29.48 -4.12
CA SER A 10 0.77 28.78 -4.85
C SER A 10 0.44 27.30 -4.96
N ASP A 11 0.42 26.80 -6.19
CA ASP A 11 0.14 25.44 -6.63
C ASP A 11 1.31 24.49 -6.23
N ILE A 12 1.69 24.51 -4.94
CA ILE A 12 2.79 23.71 -4.41
C ILE A 12 2.33 22.26 -4.37
N ARG A 13 2.65 21.53 -5.44
CA ARG A 13 2.48 20.07 -5.50
C ARG A 13 3.58 19.43 -4.66
N TYR A 14 3.19 18.73 -3.61
CA TYR A 14 4.12 17.98 -2.79
C TYR A 14 4.62 16.76 -3.58
N PRO A 15 5.94 16.60 -3.79
CA PRO A 15 6.48 15.47 -4.54
C PRO A 15 6.16 14.14 -3.85
N CYS A 16 5.68 13.18 -4.62
CA CYS A 16 5.36 11.82 -4.19
C CYS A 16 5.89 10.89 -5.29
N THR A 17 7.16 10.50 -5.15
CA THR A 17 7.95 10.00 -6.29
C THR A 17 8.20 8.50 -6.26
N ARG A 18 7.61 7.77 -5.32
CA ARG A 18 7.75 6.31 -5.24
C ARG A 18 6.48 5.64 -5.78
N LEU A 19 6.63 4.80 -6.79
CA LEU A 19 5.57 3.87 -7.21
C LEU A 19 5.76 2.54 -6.50
N GLN A 20 4.69 2.03 -5.91
CA GLN A 20 4.62 0.71 -5.31
C GLN A 20 3.62 -0.14 -6.07
N GLY A 21 4.01 -1.37 -6.42
CA GLY A 21 3.14 -2.40 -6.98
C GLY A 21 3.03 -3.56 -6.02
N GLY A 22 1.83 -4.05 -5.78
CA GLY A 22 1.60 -5.08 -4.79
C GLY A 22 0.15 -5.46 -4.57
N PHE A 23 -0.07 -6.36 -3.63
CA PHE A 23 -1.40 -6.85 -3.27
C PHE A 23 -1.97 -6.02 -2.12
N VAL A 24 -3.15 -5.48 -2.33
CA VAL A 24 -3.79 -4.54 -1.43
C VAL A 24 -4.74 -5.27 -0.49
N MET A 25 -4.76 -4.87 0.79
CA MET A 25 -5.71 -5.36 1.78
C MET A 25 -6.15 -4.25 2.73
N ASP A 26 -7.34 -4.39 3.29
CA ASP A 26 -7.82 -3.52 4.37
C ASP A 26 -7.21 -3.90 5.74
N SER A 27 -7.44 -3.04 6.73
CA SER A 27 -6.98 -3.26 8.10
C SER A 27 -7.58 -4.52 8.73
N ALA A 28 -8.85 -4.82 8.46
CA ALA A 28 -9.54 -5.97 9.03
C ALA A 28 -8.87 -7.28 8.58
N THR A 29 -8.56 -7.38 7.29
CA THR A 29 -7.87 -8.49 6.65
C THR A 29 -6.44 -8.63 7.18
N ALA A 30 -5.72 -7.52 7.33
CA ALA A 30 -4.37 -7.53 7.93
C ALA A 30 -4.40 -8.02 9.38
N ILE A 31 -5.34 -7.53 10.20
CA ILE A 31 -5.50 -7.94 11.60
C ILE A 31 -5.87 -9.42 11.70
N ASP A 32 -6.81 -9.89 10.87
CA ASP A 32 -7.21 -11.30 10.85
C ASP A 32 -6.04 -12.21 10.47
N TRP A 33 -5.31 -11.85 9.40
CA TRP A 33 -4.15 -12.62 8.96
C TRP A 33 -3.04 -12.67 10.02
N ALA A 34 -2.69 -11.53 10.61
CA ALA A 34 -1.71 -11.50 11.69
C ALA A 34 -2.17 -12.29 12.92
N SER A 35 -3.47 -12.27 13.24
CA SER A 35 -4.04 -13.07 14.32
C SER A 35 -3.86 -14.57 14.07
N ARG A 36 -4.11 -15.01 12.83
CA ARG A 36 -3.91 -16.40 12.41
C ARG A 36 -2.44 -16.82 12.51
N ILE A 37 -1.51 -15.98 12.03
CA ILE A 37 -0.07 -16.25 12.13
C ILE A 37 0.38 -16.44 13.59
N ARG A 38 -0.12 -15.60 14.51
CA ARG A 38 0.29 -15.66 15.92
C ARG A 38 -0.51 -16.64 16.79
N GLY A 39 -1.59 -17.22 16.26
CA GLY A 39 -2.49 -18.10 17.04
C GLY A 39 -3.24 -17.39 18.16
N ARG A 40 -3.42 -16.05 18.08
CA ARG A 40 -4.20 -15.27 19.06
C ARG A 40 -4.92 -14.11 18.38
N LYS A 41 -6.05 -13.70 18.93
CA LYS A 41 -6.82 -12.56 18.42
C LYS A 41 -6.04 -11.25 18.64
N LEU A 42 -5.77 -10.52 17.57
CA LEU A 42 -5.25 -9.16 17.57
C LEU A 42 -6.37 -8.16 17.29
N THR A 43 -6.09 -6.89 17.56
CA THR A 43 -7.02 -5.77 17.36
C THR A 43 -6.25 -4.56 16.82
N MET A 44 -6.97 -3.49 16.48
CA MET A 44 -6.37 -2.25 16.01
C MET A 44 -5.39 -1.61 17.01
N GLU A 45 -5.58 -1.83 18.32
CA GLU A 45 -4.64 -1.39 19.36
C GLU A 45 -3.26 -2.06 19.21
N HIS A 46 -3.21 -3.22 18.55
CA HIS A 46 -2.00 -3.99 18.31
C HIS A 46 -1.41 -3.73 16.92
N ILE A 47 -1.72 -2.60 16.26
CA ILE A 47 -1.37 -2.40 14.85
C ILE A 47 0.13 -2.50 14.55
N ILE A 48 0.98 -2.05 15.48
CA ILE A 48 2.44 -2.19 15.35
C ILE A 48 2.84 -3.67 15.31
N LEU A 49 2.21 -4.50 16.15
CA LEU A 49 2.47 -5.93 16.18
C LEU A 49 1.91 -6.64 14.94
N VAL A 50 0.74 -6.22 14.45
CA VAL A 50 0.16 -6.70 13.18
C VAL A 50 1.14 -6.43 12.04
N TRP A 51 1.65 -5.20 11.96
CA TRP A 51 2.65 -4.80 10.97
C TRP A 51 3.90 -5.69 11.04
N GLN A 52 4.51 -5.82 12.22
CA GLN A 52 5.73 -6.63 12.39
C GLN A 52 5.51 -8.09 11.99
N THR A 53 4.38 -8.67 12.41
CA THR A 53 4.03 -10.06 12.10
C THR A 53 3.93 -10.29 10.60
N ILE A 54 3.27 -9.37 9.88
CA ILE A 54 3.11 -9.47 8.44
C ILE A 54 4.43 -9.19 7.72
N GLU A 55 5.16 -8.15 8.11
CA GLU A 55 6.47 -7.80 7.53
C GLU A 55 7.43 -9.00 7.60
N GLU A 56 7.58 -9.63 8.76
CA GLU A 56 8.42 -10.82 8.95
C GLU A 56 8.00 -12.00 8.06
N LYS A 57 6.68 -12.16 7.85
CA LYS A 57 6.13 -13.21 6.99
C LYS A 57 6.43 -12.93 5.53
N VAL A 58 6.18 -11.71 5.04
CA VAL A 58 6.33 -11.36 3.62
C VAL A 58 7.79 -11.14 3.21
N GLN A 59 8.67 -10.79 4.15
CA GLN A 59 10.10 -10.63 3.90
C GLN A 59 10.75 -11.94 3.44
N LYS A 60 10.26 -13.09 3.91
CA LYS A 60 10.69 -14.43 3.45
C LYS A 60 10.45 -14.65 1.97
N PHE A 61 9.52 -13.90 1.37
CA PHE A 61 9.18 -13.94 -0.05
C PHE A 61 9.83 -12.80 -0.84
N GLY A 62 10.77 -12.05 -0.25
CA GLY A 62 11.40 -10.90 -0.88
C GLY A 62 10.43 -9.73 -1.14
N SER A 63 9.35 -9.67 -0.35
CA SER A 63 8.33 -8.62 -0.38
C SER A 63 8.41 -7.77 0.89
N ARG A 64 7.71 -6.63 0.90
CA ARG A 64 7.59 -5.75 2.08
C ARG A 64 6.14 -5.41 2.34
N PHE A 65 5.84 -4.94 3.53
CA PHE A 65 4.55 -4.41 3.92
C PHE A 65 4.62 -2.87 3.96
N SER A 66 3.63 -2.20 3.39
CA SER A 66 3.55 -0.74 3.33
C SER A 66 2.14 -0.26 3.67
N PHE A 67 2.05 0.92 4.29
CA PHE A 67 0.84 1.73 4.25
C PHE A 67 0.74 2.37 2.87
N VAL A 68 -0.46 2.44 2.31
CA VAL A 68 -0.67 3.01 0.96
C VAL A 68 -1.87 3.96 0.87
N ASP A 69 -2.58 4.19 1.97
CA ASP A 69 -3.69 5.15 2.03
C ASP A 69 -3.29 6.46 2.73
N PRO A 70 -3.81 7.62 2.29
CA PRO A 70 -3.66 8.89 2.99
C PRO A 70 -4.21 8.86 4.43
N VAL A 71 -5.26 8.07 4.68
CA VAL A 71 -5.79 7.81 6.01
C VAL A 71 -4.92 6.74 6.69
N PRO A 72 -4.30 7.07 7.83
CA PRO A 72 -3.48 6.10 8.55
C PRO A 72 -4.24 4.80 8.81
N TYR A 73 -3.62 3.68 8.42
CA TYR A 73 -4.12 2.33 8.65
C TYR A 73 -5.41 1.95 7.93
N ALA A 74 -5.87 2.72 6.93
CA ALA A 74 -7.04 2.32 6.14
C ALA A 74 -6.70 1.17 5.17
N GLU A 75 -5.59 1.31 4.43
CA GLU A 75 -5.17 0.37 3.40
C GLU A 75 -3.69 -0.01 3.55
N PHE A 76 -3.42 -1.28 3.36
CA PHE A 76 -2.09 -1.88 3.42
C PHE A 76 -1.75 -2.55 2.08
N MET A 77 -0.46 -2.65 1.77
CA MET A 77 0.02 -3.33 0.59
C MET A 77 1.17 -4.27 0.92
N ILE A 78 1.09 -5.50 0.38
CA ILE A 78 2.25 -6.37 0.22
C ILE A 78 2.96 -5.96 -1.06
N VAL A 79 4.02 -5.19 -0.91
CA VAL A 79 4.78 -4.60 -2.01
C VAL A 79 5.73 -5.64 -2.61
N THR A 80 5.48 -6.00 -3.87
CA THR A 80 6.35 -6.89 -4.66
C THR A 80 7.30 -6.11 -5.55
N ARG A 81 6.93 -4.87 -5.92
CA ARG A 81 7.68 -4.03 -6.85
C ARG A 81 7.73 -2.57 -6.41
N ARG A 82 8.86 -1.91 -6.67
CA ARG A 82 9.05 -0.47 -6.45
C ARG A 82 9.77 0.16 -7.63
N LEU A 83 9.40 1.37 -7.98
CA LEU A 83 10.08 2.18 -9.00
C LEU A 83 10.06 3.66 -8.56
N THR A 84 11.09 4.41 -8.94
CA THR A 84 11.05 5.87 -8.82
C THR A 84 10.30 6.48 -10.01
N PHE A 85 9.28 7.28 -9.73
CA PHE A 85 8.51 8.07 -10.69
C PHE A 85 8.66 9.55 -10.33
N ARG A 86 9.65 10.20 -10.93
CA ARG A 86 10.06 11.57 -10.56
C ARG A 86 8.98 12.63 -10.77
N SER A 87 8.01 12.36 -11.64
CA SER A 87 6.88 13.24 -11.95
C SER A 87 5.66 13.05 -11.04
N GLY A 88 5.72 12.14 -10.07
CA GLY A 88 4.62 11.92 -9.13
C GLY A 88 4.50 13.02 -8.08
N TYR A 89 3.26 13.31 -7.69
CA TYR A 89 2.92 14.28 -6.65
C TYR A 89 1.63 13.86 -5.93
N VAL A 90 1.42 14.41 -4.73
CA VAL A 90 0.22 14.15 -3.92
C VAL A 90 -1.03 14.58 -4.69
N ASP A 91 -2.10 13.78 -4.61
CA ASP A 91 -3.38 14.00 -5.32
C ASP A 91 -3.27 13.99 -6.86
N MET A 92 -2.19 13.43 -7.42
CA MET A 92 -2.10 13.17 -8.86
C MET A 92 -3.27 12.30 -9.34
N ASP A 93 -3.85 12.63 -10.51
CA ASP A 93 -4.95 11.85 -11.09
C ASP A 93 -4.50 10.38 -11.21
N PRO A 94 -5.23 9.42 -10.60
CA PRO A 94 -4.90 8.00 -10.69
C PRO A 94 -4.76 7.46 -12.12
N LYS A 95 -5.33 8.14 -13.13
CA LYS A 95 -5.18 7.77 -14.55
C LYS A 95 -3.82 8.12 -15.12
N GLU A 96 -3.14 9.11 -14.56
CA GLU A 96 -1.80 9.54 -14.99
C GLU A 96 -0.69 8.71 -14.32
N ILE A 97 -1.03 7.98 -13.25
CA ILE A 97 -0.12 7.09 -12.54
C ILE A 97 0.16 5.85 -13.42
N PRO A 98 1.42 5.58 -13.81
CA PRO A 98 1.77 4.37 -14.52
C PRO A 98 1.36 3.13 -13.72
N ARG A 99 0.74 2.15 -14.39
CA ARG A 99 0.27 0.92 -13.74
C ARG A 99 1.29 -0.20 -13.94
N PHE A 100 1.59 -0.91 -12.85
CA PHE A 100 2.23 -2.22 -12.95
C PHE A 100 1.21 -3.26 -13.39
N HIS A 101 1.71 -4.27 -14.10
CA HIS A 101 0.98 -5.50 -14.39
C HIS A 101 1.67 -6.67 -13.69
N GLU A 102 0.89 -7.66 -13.26
CA GLU A 102 1.44 -8.86 -12.65
C GLU A 102 2.41 -9.57 -13.62
N GLY A 103 3.64 -9.80 -13.15
CA GLY A 103 4.61 -10.63 -13.83
C GLY A 103 4.82 -11.95 -13.11
N GLU A 104 5.92 -12.64 -13.45
CA GLU A 104 6.25 -13.94 -12.85
C GLU A 104 6.41 -13.85 -11.32
N LYS A 105 7.06 -12.79 -10.83
CA LYS A 105 7.27 -12.57 -9.39
C LYS A 105 5.94 -12.41 -8.65
N GLU A 106 5.03 -11.62 -9.21
CA GLU A 106 3.69 -11.39 -8.65
C GLU A 106 2.86 -12.67 -8.67
N ARG A 107 2.97 -13.48 -9.72
CA ARG A 107 2.29 -14.79 -9.79
C ARG A 107 2.75 -15.73 -8.67
N ILE A 108 4.07 -15.82 -8.43
CA ILE A 108 4.62 -16.61 -7.32
C ILE A 108 4.11 -16.08 -5.97
N ALA A 109 4.13 -14.76 -5.77
CA ALA A 109 3.60 -14.14 -4.57
C ALA A 109 2.10 -14.41 -4.38
N ARG A 110 1.31 -14.42 -5.46
CA ARG A 110 -0.12 -14.75 -5.43
C ARG A 110 -0.38 -16.19 -4.99
N GLU A 111 0.39 -17.16 -5.47
CA GLU A 111 0.26 -18.55 -5.00
C GLU A 111 0.56 -18.68 -3.51
N LEU A 112 1.62 -18.01 -3.03
CA LEU A 112 1.94 -17.99 -1.59
C LEU A 112 0.84 -17.32 -0.76
N LEU A 113 0.19 -16.28 -1.29
CA LEU A 113 -0.94 -15.63 -0.62
C LEU A 113 -2.20 -16.51 -0.63
N LYS A 114 -2.41 -17.34 -1.65
CA LYS A 114 -3.52 -18.31 -1.68
C LYS A 114 -3.39 -19.32 -0.54
N ASP A 115 -2.19 -19.82 -0.28
CA ASP A 115 -1.92 -20.75 0.84
C ASP A 115 -2.26 -20.12 2.20
N GLU A 116 -2.18 -18.80 2.30
CA GLU A 116 -2.54 -18.02 3.48
C GLU A 116 -4.02 -17.58 3.49
N GLY A 117 -4.83 -18.00 2.51
CA GLY A 117 -6.24 -17.62 2.36
C GLY A 117 -6.46 -16.19 1.81
N LEU A 118 -5.41 -15.57 1.29
CA LEU A 118 -5.38 -14.20 0.76
C LEU A 118 -5.32 -14.17 -0.78
N GLY A 119 -5.72 -15.25 -1.44
CA GLY A 119 -5.71 -15.33 -2.91
C GLY A 119 -6.61 -14.31 -3.62
N HIS A 120 -7.58 -13.76 -2.89
CA HIS A 120 -8.56 -12.80 -3.39
C HIS A 120 -8.03 -11.36 -3.45
N LEU A 121 -6.84 -11.08 -2.90
CA LEU A 121 -6.30 -9.72 -2.90
C LEU A 121 -6.04 -9.23 -4.32
N GLU A 122 -6.39 -7.97 -4.56
CA GLU A 122 -6.19 -7.30 -5.83
C GLU A 122 -4.76 -6.78 -5.96
N PHE A 123 -4.16 -6.96 -7.14
CA PHE A 123 -2.89 -6.34 -7.46
C PHE A 123 -3.11 -4.91 -7.93
N SER A 124 -2.44 -3.95 -7.29
CA SER A 124 -2.63 -2.53 -7.57
C SER A 124 -1.30 -1.79 -7.59
N THR A 125 -1.36 -0.54 -8.08
CA THR A 125 -0.25 0.41 -8.06
C THR A 125 -0.65 1.65 -7.28
N ARG A 126 0.20 2.07 -6.35
CA ARG A 126 0.01 3.23 -5.48
C ARG A 126 1.23 4.15 -5.54
N LEU A 127 0.99 5.45 -5.45
CA LEU A 127 2.04 6.44 -5.21
C LEU A 127 2.29 6.55 -3.70
N ASP A 128 3.55 6.74 -3.34
CA ASP A 128 4.04 6.91 -1.99
C ASP A 128 5.16 7.99 -1.93
#